data_AF-A0AAW2PPQ5-F1
#
_entry.id   AF-A0AAW2PPQ5-F1
#
_cell.length_a   1.000
_cell.length_b   1.000
_cell.length_c   1.000
_cell.angle_alpha   90.00
_cell.angle_beta   90.00
_cell.angle_gamma   90.00
#
_symmetry.space_group_name_H-M   'P 1'
#
loop_
_entity.id
_entity.type
_entity.pdbx_description
1 polymer ?
#
loop_
_entity_poly.entity_id
_entity_poly.type
_entity_poly.pdbx_seq_one_letter_code
_entity_poly.pdbx_strand_id
1 'polypeptide(L)'
;MATLTKFTSSTFSPPPRMETLTSSGSSWNTTGVSLSQPDGNGYYPLQWAALNNFADIVQYIIEHGGEVNAKDNAGQTALHWAAVRGSIAAADVLLQNGARVEAADVNGYRPVHVAAQYGQTGFLNYIVAKYHADFDVPDNDGRSPLHWTKEQASGNEYLISLFFEAIYVFLLCSLALVEPGVGCIQGFADTIRLLLFRDASQGRQDKEGCTPLHWAALRGNVEACSVLAHAGSKEELMSNALRAQSKHWNDRICSGHGGKVGYAPVLFSLIVINAILFISSVLFAPNLTKVTAIVGLWGWTGISLAIGSLFMFARCSSKDPGYIKTRTDNHSDTEDPLLNIDLNSNSIWNGNWAQLCPTCKIIRPVRSKHCAICKRCVEQFDHHCPWISNCVGKRNKRDFVVFLFMGTLTASIGGLVALQRIWTSVPALSTGETWTHYVIFNYPGIIAFLVMDAAILIAAATLLSVQATQIARNITTNEVANAIRYGYLRGPDGRFRNPYNHGCWKNCSDFLIHGYTNDDEIAWPPLQQVAR
;
A
#
# COMPACT_ATOMS: atom_id res chain seq x y z
N MET A 1 -8.47 -27.41 42.38
CA MET A 1 -9.33 -28.61 42.41
C MET A 1 -10.71 -28.21 41.90
N ALA A 2 -11.13 -28.73 40.74
CA ALA A 2 -12.49 -28.81 40.18
C ALA A 2 -13.25 -27.46 39.95
N THR A 3 -13.76 -27.07 38.78
CA THR A 3 -14.07 -27.77 37.52
C THR A 3 -14.17 -26.72 36.40
N LEU A 4 -13.23 -26.73 35.46
CA LEU A 4 -13.33 -26.06 34.15
C LEU A 4 -13.15 -27.16 33.12
N THR A 5 -14.24 -27.71 32.58
CA THR A 5 -14.22 -28.55 31.38
C THR A 5 -15.64 -28.91 30.95
N LYS A 6 -16.05 -28.36 29.81
CA LYS A 6 -16.94 -28.91 28.76
C LYS A 6 -17.85 -27.81 28.25
N PHE A 7 -17.56 -27.29 27.06
CA PHE A 7 -18.51 -27.21 25.95
C PHE A 7 -17.70 -26.93 24.67
N THR A 8 -17.14 -27.99 24.11
CA THR A 8 -16.79 -28.04 22.68
C THR A 8 -17.59 -29.17 22.05
N SER A 9 -18.22 -28.85 20.90
CA SER A 9 -18.80 -29.73 19.89
C SER A 9 -19.88 -30.75 20.30
N SER A 10 -21.12 -30.47 19.90
CA SER A 10 -22.04 -31.52 19.41
C SER A 10 -23.17 -30.92 18.57
N THR A 11 -23.16 -31.30 17.28
CA THR A 11 -24.31 -31.59 16.41
C THR A 11 -25.67 -30.95 16.72
N PHE A 12 -26.13 -30.14 15.76
CA PHE A 12 -27.49 -29.65 15.58
C PHE A 12 -28.54 -30.76 15.77
N SER A 13 -29.51 -30.52 16.66
CA SER A 13 -30.84 -31.14 16.61
C SER A 13 -31.85 -29.99 16.51
N PRO A 14 -32.92 -30.11 15.71
CA PRO A 14 -33.90 -29.05 15.59
C PRO A 14 -34.62 -28.84 16.93
N PRO A 15 -35.09 -27.63 17.25
CA PRO A 15 -35.82 -27.39 18.50
C PRO A 15 -37.09 -28.25 18.53
N PRO A 16 -37.46 -28.83 19.69
CA PRO A 16 -38.70 -29.58 19.78
C PRO A 16 -39.89 -28.63 19.54
N ARG A 17 -40.91 -29.15 18.84
CA ARG A 17 -42.22 -28.52 18.71
C ARG A 17 -42.75 -28.23 20.11
N MET A 18 -43.24 -27.00 20.32
CA MET A 18 -43.80 -26.54 21.58
C MET A 18 -45.14 -27.27 21.84
N GLU A 19 -45.09 -28.51 22.32
CA GLU A 19 -46.25 -29.22 22.84
C GLU A 19 -46.42 -28.91 24.33
N THR A 20 -47.54 -28.25 24.63
CA THR A 20 -48.27 -28.16 25.91
C THR A 20 -47.54 -28.67 27.15
N LEU A 21 -46.95 -27.74 27.91
CA LEU A 21 -46.50 -28.00 29.28
C LEU A 21 -47.72 -28.14 30.20
N THR A 22 -48.05 -29.38 30.57
CA THR A 22 -48.95 -29.67 31.68
C THR A 22 -48.18 -29.68 33.00
N SER A 23 -48.80 -29.02 33.98
CA SER A 23 -48.46 -28.89 35.40
C SER A 23 -47.49 -29.91 36.01
N SER A 24 -46.29 -29.46 36.36
CA SER A 24 -45.60 -29.93 37.59
C SER A 24 -44.52 -28.93 38.07
N GLY A 25 -44.86 -28.17 39.12
CA GLY A 25 -44.01 -28.09 40.32
C GLY A 25 -42.61 -27.46 40.25
N SER A 26 -42.34 -26.50 39.36
CA SER A 26 -41.23 -25.55 39.56
C SER A 26 -41.71 -24.13 39.30
N SER A 27 -41.84 -23.34 40.36
CA SER A 27 -42.12 -21.91 40.28
C SER A 27 -40.89 -21.20 39.72
N TRP A 28 -40.81 -21.15 38.38
CA TRP A 28 -40.06 -20.08 37.74
C TRP A 28 -40.82 -18.81 38.07
N ASN A 29 -40.17 -17.90 38.77
CA ASN A 29 -40.74 -16.60 39.11
C ASN A 29 -41.14 -15.90 37.80
N THR A 30 -42.43 -15.84 37.48
CA THR A 30 -42.98 -15.24 36.25
C THR A 30 -43.03 -13.71 36.34
N THR A 31 -42.04 -13.08 36.96
CA THR A 31 -41.83 -11.64 36.83
C THR A 31 -41.00 -11.41 35.57
N GLY A 32 -41.64 -11.49 34.40
CA GLY A 32 -41.01 -11.09 33.15
C GLY A 32 -40.48 -9.66 33.27
N VAL A 33 -39.18 -9.47 33.04
CA VAL A 33 -38.56 -8.15 33.03
C VAL A 33 -38.89 -7.47 31.70
N SER A 34 -39.25 -6.19 31.74
CA SER A 34 -39.56 -5.44 30.52
C SER A 34 -38.31 -5.30 29.63
N LEU A 35 -38.44 -5.65 28.35
CA LEU A 35 -37.38 -5.48 27.35
C LEU A 35 -37.19 -4.02 26.92
N SER A 36 -38.07 -3.12 27.35
CA SER A 36 -38.04 -1.67 27.11
C SER A 36 -37.55 -0.85 28.32
N GLN A 37 -37.08 -1.50 29.38
CA GLN A 37 -36.48 -0.78 30.52
C GLN A 37 -34.96 -0.75 30.39
N PRO A 38 -34.31 0.42 30.57
CA PRO A 38 -32.87 0.50 30.62
C PRO A 38 -32.32 -0.03 31.96
N ASP A 39 -31.04 -0.40 31.96
CA ASP A 39 -30.28 -0.70 33.17
C ASP A 39 -29.96 0.57 33.98
N GLY A 40 -29.27 0.41 35.11
CA GLY A 40 -28.90 1.54 35.99
C GLY A 40 -28.01 2.60 35.35
N ASN A 41 -27.41 2.32 34.19
CA ASN A 41 -26.58 3.24 33.43
C ASN A 41 -27.33 3.88 32.24
N GLY A 42 -28.60 3.50 32.03
CA GLY A 42 -29.41 3.98 30.91
C GLY A 42 -29.33 3.14 29.64
N TYR A 43 -28.73 1.94 29.69
CA TYR A 43 -28.59 1.07 28.52
C TYR A 43 -29.70 0.03 28.41
N TYR A 44 -30.21 -0.17 27.21
CA TYR A 44 -31.26 -1.12 26.90
C TYR A 44 -30.65 -2.51 26.57
N PRO A 45 -31.36 -3.61 26.88
CA PRO A 45 -30.93 -4.97 26.51
C PRO A 45 -30.60 -5.11 25.02
N LEU A 46 -31.35 -4.39 24.17
CA LEU A 46 -31.14 -4.36 22.72
C LEU A 46 -29.76 -3.78 22.33
N GLN A 47 -29.27 -2.77 23.05
CA GLN A 47 -27.95 -2.16 22.79
C GLN A 47 -26.81 -3.12 23.14
N TRP A 48 -26.93 -3.84 24.26
CA TRP A 48 -25.97 -4.89 24.65
C TRP A 48 -25.92 -6.05 23.66
N ALA A 49 -27.08 -6.52 23.19
CA ALA A 49 -27.17 -7.56 22.17
C ALA A 49 -26.55 -7.10 20.83
N ALA A 50 -26.81 -5.84 20.45
CA ALA A 50 -26.24 -5.23 19.24
C ALA A 50 -24.72 -5.08 19.31
N LEU A 51 -24.20 -4.60 20.44
CA LEU A 51 -22.75 -4.48 20.69
C LEU A 51 -22.04 -5.83 20.52
N ASN A 52 -22.62 -6.93 20.99
CA ASN A 52 -22.02 -8.27 20.95
C ASN A 52 -22.36 -9.09 19.69
N ASN A 53 -23.04 -8.49 18.71
CA ASN A 53 -23.39 -9.12 17.43
C ASN A 53 -24.31 -10.36 17.54
N PHE A 54 -25.15 -10.42 18.59
CA PHE A 54 -26.12 -11.50 18.78
C PHE A 54 -27.42 -11.21 18.02
N ALA A 55 -27.40 -11.42 16.70
CA ALA A 55 -28.49 -11.08 15.79
C ALA A 55 -29.82 -11.80 16.13
N ASP A 56 -29.74 -13.04 16.60
CA ASP A 56 -30.88 -13.83 17.08
C ASP A 56 -31.53 -13.23 18.33
N ILE A 57 -30.71 -12.80 19.30
CA ILE A 57 -31.18 -12.11 20.50
C ILE A 57 -31.77 -10.73 20.15
N VAL A 58 -31.12 -10.00 19.23
CA VAL A 58 -31.66 -8.72 18.72
C VAL A 58 -33.04 -8.93 18.11
N GLN A 59 -33.21 -9.92 17.23
CA GLN A 59 -34.50 -10.24 16.62
C GLN A 59 -35.55 -10.59 17.68
N TYR A 60 -35.19 -11.47 18.63
CA TYR A 60 -36.08 -11.87 19.72
C TYR A 60 -36.56 -10.66 20.55
N ILE A 61 -35.64 -9.76 20.93
CA ILE A 61 -35.98 -8.59 21.74
C ILE A 61 -36.96 -7.68 21.00
N ILE A 62 -36.77 -7.46 19.70
CA ILE A 62 -37.64 -6.61 18.87
C ILE A 62 -39.04 -7.23 18.75
N GLU A 63 -39.12 -8.53 18.46
CA GLU A 63 -40.40 -9.26 18.33
C GLU A 63 -41.23 -9.25 19.64
N HIS A 64 -40.56 -9.14 20.79
CA HIS A 64 -41.19 -9.15 22.11
C HIS A 64 -41.34 -7.73 22.71
N GLY A 65 -41.35 -6.69 21.87
CA GLY A 65 -41.70 -5.33 22.28
C GLY A 65 -40.53 -4.42 22.65
N GLY A 66 -39.28 -4.82 22.34
CA GLY A 66 -38.12 -3.95 22.46
C GLY A 66 -38.15 -2.80 21.44
N GLU A 67 -37.94 -1.57 21.91
CA GLU A 67 -37.94 -0.39 21.05
C GLU A 67 -36.64 -0.27 20.24
N VAL A 68 -36.72 -0.49 18.93
CA VAL A 68 -35.57 -0.52 17.99
C VAL A 68 -34.74 0.77 18.01
N ASN A 69 -35.42 1.91 18.20
CA ASN A 69 -34.82 3.24 18.16
C ASN A 69 -34.66 3.85 19.57
N ALA A 70 -34.75 3.04 20.63
CA ALA A 70 -34.51 3.50 21.99
C ALA A 70 -33.14 4.16 22.09
N LYS A 71 -33.09 5.25 22.85
CA LYS A 71 -31.90 6.07 23.06
C LYS A 71 -31.45 5.96 24.50
N ASP A 72 -30.15 5.72 24.70
CA ASP A 72 -29.55 5.84 26.03
C ASP A 72 -29.37 7.32 26.45
N ASN A 73 -28.73 7.53 27.59
CA ASN A 73 -28.45 8.86 28.15
C ASN A 73 -27.57 9.73 27.24
N ALA A 74 -26.77 9.14 26.35
CA ALA A 74 -25.98 9.86 25.35
C ALA A 74 -26.75 10.10 24.04
N GLY A 75 -28.02 9.67 23.97
CA GLY A 75 -28.83 9.76 22.76
C GLY A 75 -28.51 8.69 21.72
N GLN A 76 -27.71 7.67 22.06
CA GLN A 76 -27.24 6.63 21.15
C GLN A 76 -28.24 5.48 21.05
N THR A 77 -28.42 4.97 19.84
CA THR A 77 -29.31 3.84 19.52
C THR A 77 -28.54 2.52 19.48
N ALA A 78 -29.24 1.38 19.48
CA ALA A 78 -28.61 0.06 19.29
C ALA A 78 -27.71 -0.02 18.03
N LEU A 79 -28.02 0.76 16.99
CA LEU A 79 -27.20 0.83 15.78
C LEU A 79 -25.84 1.55 16.00
N HIS A 80 -25.77 2.54 16.91
CA HIS A 80 -24.49 3.14 17.32
C HIS A 80 -23.63 2.11 18.05
N TRP A 81 -24.22 1.34 18.96
CA TRP A 81 -23.55 0.28 19.70
C TRP A 81 -23.05 -0.85 18.79
N ALA A 82 -23.82 -1.23 17.77
CA ALA A 82 -23.36 -2.14 16.72
C ALA A 82 -22.14 -1.57 15.96
N ALA A 83 -22.11 -0.26 15.71
CA ALA A 83 -21.03 0.42 15.00
C ALA A 83 -19.71 0.46 15.80
N VAL A 84 -19.74 0.37 17.14
CA VAL A 84 -18.52 0.35 17.98
C VAL A 84 -17.68 -0.90 17.71
N ARG A 85 -18.32 -2.07 17.59
CA ARG A 85 -17.66 -3.38 17.37
C ARG A 85 -17.76 -3.91 15.95
N GLY A 86 -18.41 -3.16 15.05
CA GLY A 86 -18.62 -3.60 13.68
C GLY A 86 -19.58 -4.79 13.57
N SER A 87 -20.60 -4.85 14.43
CA SER A 87 -21.56 -5.95 14.55
C SER A 87 -22.56 -5.98 13.39
N ILE A 88 -22.10 -6.38 12.19
CA ILE A 88 -22.89 -6.32 10.94
C ILE A 88 -24.17 -7.16 11.02
N ALA A 89 -24.14 -8.35 11.62
CA ALA A 89 -25.30 -9.23 11.66
C ALA A 89 -26.41 -8.64 12.54
N ALA A 90 -26.05 -8.10 13.70
CA ALA A 90 -27.01 -7.37 14.54
C ALA A 90 -27.51 -6.09 13.85
N ALA A 91 -26.64 -5.35 13.16
CA ALA A 91 -27.02 -4.14 12.44
C ALA A 91 -28.01 -4.40 11.30
N ASP A 92 -27.84 -5.51 10.57
CA ASP A 92 -28.76 -5.94 9.54
C ASP A 92 -30.17 -6.15 10.10
N VAL A 93 -30.27 -6.90 11.20
CA VAL A 93 -31.54 -7.14 11.89
C VAL A 93 -32.16 -5.83 12.37
N LEU A 94 -31.39 -4.95 13.01
CA LEU A 94 -31.88 -3.65 13.46
C LEU A 94 -32.45 -2.82 12.29
N LEU A 95 -31.71 -2.71 11.19
CA LEU A 95 -32.09 -1.90 10.03
C LEU A 95 -33.28 -2.50 9.27
N GLN A 96 -33.39 -3.83 9.18
CA GLN A 96 -34.57 -4.51 8.63
C GLN A 96 -35.83 -4.26 9.46
N ASN A 97 -35.68 -4.11 10.78
CA ASN A 97 -36.78 -3.83 11.72
C ASN A 97 -36.98 -2.31 11.97
N GLY A 98 -36.52 -1.44 11.06
CA GLY A 98 -36.84 -0.01 11.12
C GLY A 98 -35.92 0.84 12.01
N ALA A 99 -34.71 0.37 12.33
CA ALA A 99 -33.68 1.23 12.92
C ALA A 99 -33.36 2.38 11.97
N ARG A 100 -33.27 3.59 12.52
CA ARG A 100 -32.92 4.79 11.76
C ARG A 100 -31.42 4.81 11.51
N VAL A 101 -31.02 4.53 10.26
CA VAL A 101 -29.60 4.59 9.83
C VAL A 101 -28.96 5.96 10.09
N GLU A 102 -29.77 7.00 9.96
CA GLU A 102 -29.41 8.40 10.12
C GLU A 102 -29.68 8.95 11.53
N ALA A 103 -29.89 8.09 12.53
CA ALA A 103 -30.07 8.51 13.92
C ALA A 103 -28.85 9.27 14.41
N ALA A 104 -29.07 10.45 15.00
CA ALA A 104 -28.03 11.25 15.63
C ALA A 104 -28.13 11.19 17.16
N ASP A 105 -26.98 11.10 17.82
CA ASP A 105 -26.82 11.24 19.27
C ASP A 105 -26.79 12.73 19.70
N VAL A 106 -26.56 13.00 20.99
CA VAL A 106 -26.55 14.39 21.51
C VAL A 106 -25.47 15.29 20.88
N ASN A 107 -24.39 14.70 20.37
CA ASN A 107 -23.28 15.41 19.71
C ASN A 107 -23.43 15.44 18.18
N GLY A 108 -24.54 14.92 17.66
CA GLY A 108 -24.74 14.80 16.22
C GLY A 108 -23.99 13.63 15.60
N TYR A 109 -23.38 12.74 16.40
CA TYR A 109 -22.75 11.54 15.87
C TYR A 109 -23.84 10.59 15.37
N ARG A 110 -23.50 9.92 14.27
CA ARG A 110 -24.32 8.93 13.59
C ARG A 110 -23.57 7.61 13.59
N PRO A 111 -24.21 6.47 13.26
CA PRO A 111 -23.51 5.19 13.18
C PRO A 111 -22.25 5.22 12.29
N VAL A 112 -22.24 6.02 11.21
CA VAL A 112 -21.06 6.23 10.35
C VAL A 112 -19.89 6.91 11.07
N HIS A 113 -20.17 7.88 11.95
CA HIS A 113 -19.15 8.57 12.74
C HIS A 113 -18.51 7.61 13.74
N VAL A 114 -19.34 6.83 14.44
CA VAL A 114 -18.88 5.81 15.39
C VAL A 114 -18.06 4.75 14.67
N ALA A 115 -18.55 4.22 13.55
CA ALA A 115 -17.80 3.24 12.76
C ALA A 115 -16.44 3.77 12.31
N ALA A 116 -16.35 5.03 11.88
CA ALA A 116 -15.09 5.65 11.50
C ALA A 116 -14.15 5.88 12.70
N GLN A 117 -14.71 6.29 13.85
CA GLN A 117 -13.97 6.49 15.10
C GLN A 117 -13.31 5.21 15.61
N TYR A 118 -13.97 4.07 15.43
CA TYR A 118 -13.48 2.74 15.86
C TYR A 118 -12.86 1.91 14.73
N GLY A 119 -12.69 2.47 13.52
CA GLY A 119 -12.02 1.80 12.39
C GLY A 119 -12.81 0.61 11.81
N GLN A 120 -14.13 0.58 12.01
CA GLN A 120 -15.01 -0.52 11.61
C GLN A 120 -15.37 -0.44 10.12
N THR A 121 -14.36 -0.61 9.26
CA THR A 121 -14.46 -0.43 7.80
C THR A 121 -15.54 -1.31 7.17
N GLY A 122 -15.64 -2.58 7.59
CA GLY A 122 -16.62 -3.52 7.06
C GLY A 122 -18.06 -3.10 7.38
N PHE A 123 -18.31 -2.67 8.63
CA PHE A 123 -19.61 -2.15 9.04
C PHE A 123 -19.95 -0.87 8.30
N LEU A 124 -18.99 0.06 8.19
CA LEU A 124 -19.18 1.31 7.47
C LEU A 124 -19.55 1.06 6.00
N ASN A 125 -18.80 0.19 5.30
CA ASN A 125 -19.14 -0.16 3.92
C ASN A 125 -20.52 -0.82 3.83
N TYR A 126 -20.87 -1.68 4.78
CA TYR A 126 -22.15 -2.37 4.81
C TYR A 126 -23.34 -1.41 4.87
N ILE A 127 -23.34 -0.47 5.83
CA ILE A 127 -24.46 0.48 5.98
C ILE A 127 -24.50 1.52 4.85
N VAL A 128 -23.36 1.92 4.30
CA VAL A 128 -23.30 2.85 3.15
C VAL A 128 -23.76 2.18 1.87
N ALA A 129 -23.33 0.95 1.59
CA ALA A 129 -23.66 0.24 0.36
C ALA A 129 -25.10 -0.27 0.34
N LYS A 130 -25.56 -0.89 1.45
CA LYS A 130 -26.88 -1.55 1.52
C LYS A 130 -28.01 -0.60 1.94
N TYR A 131 -27.71 0.34 2.85
CA TYR A 131 -28.73 1.21 3.46
C TYR A 131 -28.53 2.69 3.12
N HIS A 132 -27.60 3.01 2.22
CA HIS A 132 -27.35 4.37 1.72
C HIS A 132 -27.08 5.40 2.83
N ALA A 133 -26.40 4.98 3.90
CA ALA A 133 -25.97 5.88 4.96
C ALA A 133 -25.11 7.02 4.39
N ASP A 134 -25.36 8.26 4.82
CA ASP A 134 -24.53 9.41 4.41
C ASP A 134 -23.15 9.32 5.07
N PHE A 135 -22.12 9.10 4.26
CA PHE A 135 -20.75 8.88 4.74
C PHE A 135 -19.93 10.18 4.87
N ASP A 136 -20.44 11.34 4.45
CA ASP A 136 -19.76 12.64 4.57
C ASP A 136 -20.57 13.68 5.36
N VAL A 137 -21.63 13.23 6.03
CA VAL A 137 -22.49 14.03 6.91
C VAL A 137 -21.70 14.67 8.06
N PRO A 138 -21.88 15.97 8.38
CA PRO A 138 -21.24 16.60 9.52
C PRO A 138 -21.96 16.29 10.84
N ASP A 139 -21.20 16.18 11.92
CA ASP A 139 -21.69 16.23 13.30
C ASP A 139 -22.00 17.68 13.75
N ASN A 140 -22.33 17.86 15.04
CA ASN A 140 -22.63 19.19 15.57
C ASN A 140 -21.43 20.14 15.55
N ASP A 141 -20.20 19.67 15.43
CA ASP A 141 -18.98 20.47 15.31
C ASP A 141 -18.57 20.72 13.85
N GLY A 142 -19.35 20.25 12.88
CA GLY A 142 -19.03 20.35 11.45
C GLY A 142 -18.04 19.29 10.96
N ARG A 143 -17.68 18.31 11.78
CA ARG A 143 -16.74 17.24 11.45
C ARG A 143 -17.47 16.10 10.76
N SER A 144 -16.96 15.66 9.60
CA SER A 144 -17.44 14.44 8.92
C SER A 144 -16.79 13.18 9.50
N PRO A 145 -17.28 11.96 9.18
CA PRO A 145 -16.68 10.70 9.65
C PRO A 145 -15.17 10.59 9.37
N LEU A 146 -14.69 11.19 8.29
CA LEU A 146 -13.27 11.22 7.94
C LEU A 146 -12.39 11.90 9.02
N HIS A 147 -12.92 12.89 9.74
CA HIS A 147 -12.24 13.58 10.84
C HIS A 147 -12.06 12.70 12.08
N TRP A 148 -12.93 11.70 12.24
CA TRP A 148 -12.99 10.87 13.45
C TRP A 148 -12.05 9.67 13.43
N THR A 149 -11.41 9.37 12.30
CA THR A 149 -10.47 8.26 12.15
C THR A 149 -9.25 8.41 13.10
N LYS A 150 -9.17 7.58 14.15
CA LYS A 150 -8.17 7.69 15.23
C LYS A 150 -7.18 6.53 15.21
N GLU A 151 -5.88 6.77 15.42
CA GLU A 151 -4.96 5.69 15.84
C GLU A 151 -5.02 5.56 17.37
N GLN A 152 -5.19 4.34 17.90
CA GLN A 152 -4.93 4.10 19.32
C GLN A 152 -3.41 4.19 19.54
N ALA A 153 -2.94 5.35 19.99
CA ALA A 153 -1.56 5.50 20.43
C ALA A 153 -1.30 4.54 21.60
N SER A 154 -0.42 3.57 21.38
CA SER A 154 0.21 2.78 22.41
C SER A 154 1.20 3.66 23.18
N GLY A 155 0.82 4.05 24.40
CA GLY A 155 1.73 4.62 25.41
C GLY A 155 1.61 6.12 25.63
N ASN A 156 1.15 6.47 26.83
CA ASN A 156 1.49 7.68 27.62
C ASN A 156 1.61 9.03 26.88
N GLU A 157 0.56 9.86 26.89
CA GLU A 157 0.30 10.90 27.91
C GLU A 157 -0.84 11.86 27.48
N TYR A 158 -1.88 11.91 28.33
CA TYR A 158 -2.64 13.07 28.85
C TYR A 158 -3.00 14.33 28.00
N LEU A 159 -4.32 14.61 28.03
CA LEU A 159 -5.05 15.90 27.91
C LEU A 159 -5.14 16.48 26.48
N ILE A 160 -6.31 16.76 25.87
CA ILE A 160 -7.62 17.28 26.32
C ILE A 160 -8.64 16.76 25.28
N SER A 161 -9.55 15.82 25.57
CA SER A 161 -11.02 16.10 25.63
C SER A 161 -11.91 14.86 25.86
N LEU A 162 -11.46 13.80 26.54
CA LEU A 162 -12.30 12.59 26.75
C LEU A 162 -12.38 12.19 28.22
N PHE A 163 -12.83 13.11 29.07
CA PHE A 163 -12.92 12.89 30.52
C PHE A 163 -14.22 12.22 31.01
N PHE A 164 -15.03 11.56 30.17
CA PHE A 164 -16.25 10.90 30.69
C PHE A 164 -16.60 9.48 30.25
N GLU A 165 -15.88 8.81 29.35
CA GLU A 165 -16.26 7.42 28.96
C GLU A 165 -15.11 6.38 29.06
N ALA A 166 -13.93 6.79 29.52
CA ALA A 166 -12.75 5.92 29.55
C ALA A 166 -12.70 4.95 30.75
N ILE A 167 -13.52 5.15 31.79
CA ILE A 167 -13.47 4.31 33.00
C ILE A 167 -14.15 2.94 32.80
N TYR A 168 -15.10 2.82 31.86
CA TYR A 168 -15.81 1.55 31.62
C TYR A 168 -15.14 0.64 30.59
N VAL A 169 -14.46 1.21 29.58
CA VAL A 169 -13.75 0.42 28.54
C VAL A 169 -12.48 -0.22 29.11
N PHE A 170 -11.81 0.43 30.06
CA PHE A 170 -10.59 -0.09 30.66
C PHE A 170 -10.84 -1.30 31.58
N LEU A 171 -12.02 -1.39 32.20
CA LEU A 171 -12.37 -2.46 33.15
C LEU A 171 -12.81 -3.78 32.48
N LEU A 172 -13.14 -3.76 31.18
CA LEU A 172 -13.53 -4.96 30.42
C LEU A 172 -12.39 -5.55 29.56
N CYS A 173 -11.26 -4.87 29.41
CA CYS A 173 -10.08 -5.40 28.71
C CYS A 173 -9.18 -6.29 29.58
N SER A 174 -9.39 -6.36 30.91
CA SER A 174 -8.49 -7.04 31.83
C SER A 174 -8.62 -8.58 31.87
N LEU A 175 -9.47 -9.19 31.04
CA LEU A 175 -9.69 -10.65 31.03
C LEU A 175 -9.39 -11.36 29.70
N ALA A 176 -8.74 -10.70 28.73
CA ALA A 176 -8.21 -11.37 27.55
C ALA A 176 -6.70 -11.16 27.45
N LEU A 177 -5.94 -12.21 27.78
CA LEU A 177 -4.52 -12.37 27.44
C LEU A 177 -4.37 -12.39 25.92
N VAL A 178 -4.33 -11.23 25.28
CA VAL A 178 -3.86 -11.08 23.89
C VAL A 178 -3.11 -9.76 23.83
N GLU A 179 -1.79 -9.82 23.64
CA GLU A 179 -0.99 -8.65 23.24
C GLU A 179 -1.71 -7.91 22.10
N PRO A 180 -1.68 -6.57 22.02
CA PRO A 180 -2.35 -5.86 20.92
C PRO A 180 -1.76 -6.30 19.58
N GLY A 181 -2.46 -7.23 18.93
CA GLY A 181 -2.11 -7.75 17.63
C GLY A 181 -2.24 -6.65 16.57
N VAL A 182 -1.38 -6.75 15.57
CA VAL A 182 -1.24 -5.90 14.37
C VAL A 182 -2.58 -5.57 13.64
N GLY A 183 -3.69 -6.23 13.98
CA GLY A 183 -5.02 -6.05 13.37
C GLY A 183 -5.76 -4.74 13.71
N CYS A 184 -5.62 -4.18 14.92
CA CYS A 184 -6.33 -2.92 15.28
C CYS A 184 -5.78 -1.68 14.55
N ILE A 185 -4.50 -1.68 14.18
CA ILE A 185 -3.85 -0.58 13.45
C ILE A 185 -4.37 -0.52 12.00
N GLN A 186 -4.75 -1.67 11.43
CA GLN A 186 -5.15 -1.80 10.04
C GLN A 186 -6.53 -1.18 9.73
N GLY A 187 -7.48 -1.24 10.67
CA GLY A 187 -8.87 -0.80 10.46
C GLY A 187 -9.03 0.69 10.14
N PHE A 188 -8.17 1.56 10.70
CA PHE A 188 -8.31 3.01 10.53
C PHE A 188 -7.87 3.51 9.16
N ALA A 189 -6.69 3.06 8.69
CA ALA A 189 -6.19 3.41 7.38
C ALA A 189 -7.12 2.89 6.27
N ASP A 190 -7.72 1.74 6.50
CA ASP A 190 -8.69 1.10 5.61
C ASP A 190 -10.02 1.86 5.57
N THR A 191 -10.49 2.37 6.71
CA THR A 191 -11.65 3.27 6.80
C THR A 191 -11.41 4.55 5.99
N ILE A 192 -10.23 5.17 6.15
CA ILE A 192 -9.85 6.36 5.37
C ILE A 192 -9.84 6.02 3.89
N ARG A 193 -9.19 4.92 3.47
CA ARG A 193 -9.16 4.50 2.07
C ARG A 193 -10.58 4.32 1.51
N LEU A 194 -11.48 3.68 2.25
CA LEU A 194 -12.87 3.49 1.85
C LEU A 194 -13.61 4.82 1.68
N LEU A 195 -13.55 5.71 2.68
CA LEU A 195 -14.21 7.02 2.65
C LEU A 195 -13.71 7.86 1.47
N LEU A 196 -12.39 7.92 1.27
CA LEU A 196 -11.79 8.63 0.15
C LEU A 196 -12.13 7.96 -1.20
N PHE A 197 -12.24 6.64 -1.25
CA PHE A 197 -12.70 5.90 -2.43
C PHE A 197 -14.15 6.25 -2.78
N ARG A 198 -15.00 6.50 -1.79
CA ARG A 198 -16.38 7.01 -1.95
C ARG A 198 -16.49 8.52 -2.16
N ASP A 199 -15.36 9.24 -2.32
CA ASP A 199 -15.32 10.70 -2.52
C ASP A 199 -15.70 11.55 -1.30
N ALA A 200 -15.46 11.06 -0.08
CA ALA A 200 -15.57 11.88 1.12
C ALA A 200 -14.68 13.13 1.05
N SER A 201 -15.18 14.25 1.59
CA SER A 201 -14.56 15.56 1.45
C SER A 201 -13.26 15.66 2.27
N GLN A 202 -12.12 15.67 1.59
CA GLN A 202 -10.81 15.80 2.22
C GLN A 202 -10.52 17.20 2.76
N GLY A 203 -11.06 18.22 2.09
CA GLY A 203 -10.85 19.62 2.42
C GLY A 203 -11.92 20.23 3.32
N ARG A 204 -12.90 19.43 3.78
CA ARG A 204 -13.94 19.93 4.69
C ARG A 204 -13.28 20.43 5.97
N GLN A 205 -13.65 21.64 6.36
CA GLN A 205 -13.22 22.23 7.63
C GLN A 205 -14.35 22.09 8.64
N ASP A 206 -14.00 21.76 9.87
CA ASP A 206 -14.90 21.85 11.01
C ASP A 206 -15.11 23.32 11.44
N LYS A 207 -15.89 23.53 12.51
CA LYS A 207 -16.15 24.88 13.05
C LYS A 207 -14.89 25.63 13.50
N GLU A 208 -13.79 24.93 13.77
CA GLU A 208 -12.50 25.52 14.15
C GLU A 208 -11.61 25.79 12.94
N GLY A 209 -12.04 25.39 11.73
CA GLY A 209 -11.24 25.49 10.51
C GLY A 209 -10.31 24.29 10.27
N CYS A 210 -10.37 23.26 11.11
CA CYS A 210 -9.51 22.08 11.02
C CYS A 210 -10.05 21.08 9.99
N THR A 211 -9.16 20.59 9.13
CA THR A 211 -9.45 19.52 8.15
C THR A 211 -9.12 18.13 8.72
N PRO A 212 -9.56 17.03 8.09
CA PRO A 212 -9.17 15.68 8.51
C PRO A 212 -7.65 15.48 8.60
N LEU A 213 -6.85 16.15 7.76
CA LEU A 213 -5.39 16.07 7.83
C LEU A 213 -4.84 16.74 9.10
N HIS A 214 -5.42 17.86 9.53
CA HIS A 214 -5.06 18.50 10.80
C HIS A 214 -5.37 17.57 11.97
N TRP A 215 -6.54 16.93 11.97
CA TRP A 215 -6.93 15.94 12.99
C TRP A 215 -6.03 14.70 13.00
N ALA A 216 -5.65 14.19 11.83
CA ALA A 216 -4.71 13.08 11.72
C ALA A 216 -3.33 13.44 12.29
N ALA A 217 -2.84 14.65 12.00
CA ALA A 217 -1.56 15.14 12.52
C ALA A 217 -1.62 15.37 14.04
N LEU A 218 -2.70 15.98 14.54
CA LEU A 218 -2.92 16.23 15.97
C LEU A 218 -2.96 14.93 16.79
N ARG A 219 -3.50 13.85 16.21
CA ARG A 219 -3.55 12.53 16.84
C ARG A 219 -2.29 11.69 16.64
N GLY A 220 -1.28 12.21 15.94
CA GLY A 220 -0.03 11.49 15.64
C GLY A 220 -0.18 10.32 14.68
N ASN A 221 -1.26 10.26 13.88
CA ASN A 221 -1.55 9.13 13.01
C ASN A 221 -0.79 9.23 11.68
N VAL A 222 0.40 8.63 11.63
CA VAL A 222 1.30 8.70 10.46
C VAL A 222 0.67 8.04 9.23
N GLU A 223 -0.04 6.93 9.40
CA GLU A 223 -0.65 6.23 8.27
C GLU A 223 -1.81 7.03 7.68
N ALA A 224 -2.68 7.62 8.52
CA ALA A 224 -3.76 8.51 8.09
C ALA A 224 -3.23 9.74 7.36
N CYS A 225 -2.22 10.42 7.93
CA CYS A 225 -1.53 11.53 7.28
C CYS A 225 -0.99 11.12 5.91
N SER A 226 -0.37 9.94 5.82
CA SER A 226 0.14 9.43 4.55
C SER A 226 -0.99 9.22 3.54
N VAL A 227 -2.09 8.56 3.89
CA VAL A 227 -3.18 8.28 2.94
C VAL A 227 -3.87 9.57 2.50
N LEU A 228 -4.15 10.49 3.43
CA LEU A 228 -4.78 11.78 3.15
C LEU A 228 -3.90 12.66 2.27
N ALA A 229 -2.60 12.77 2.56
CA ALA A 229 -1.68 13.56 1.76
C ALA A 229 -1.55 13.05 0.31
N HIS A 230 -1.61 11.73 0.11
CA HIS A 230 -1.51 11.12 -1.22
C HIS A 230 -2.83 11.17 -2.02
N ALA A 231 -3.96 11.42 -1.36
CA ALA A 231 -5.27 11.47 -2.00
C ALA A 231 -5.71 12.88 -2.42
N GLY A 232 -5.06 13.94 -1.91
CA GLY A 232 -5.42 15.35 -2.11
C GLY A 232 -5.19 15.94 -3.50
N SER A 233 -4.78 15.15 -4.50
CA SER A 233 -4.42 15.67 -5.83
C SER A 233 -5.58 15.74 -6.83
N LYS A 234 -6.85 15.75 -6.40
CA LYS A 234 -8.00 15.69 -7.34
C LYS A 234 -8.08 16.92 -8.24
N GLU A 235 -7.76 18.12 -7.75
CA GLU A 235 -7.67 19.34 -8.59
C GLU A 235 -6.43 19.35 -9.51
N GLU A 236 -5.33 18.70 -9.11
CA GLU A 236 -4.19 18.46 -10.01
C GLU A 236 -4.44 17.32 -11.01
N LEU A 237 -5.50 16.52 -10.84
CA LEU A 237 -5.76 15.33 -11.65
C LEU A 237 -6.26 15.70 -13.05
N MET A 238 -7.11 16.73 -13.16
CA MET A 238 -7.60 17.24 -14.44
C MET A 238 -6.49 17.90 -15.26
N SER A 239 -5.54 18.58 -14.62
CA SER A 239 -4.40 19.17 -15.34
C SER A 239 -3.35 18.13 -15.77
N ASN A 240 -3.28 16.98 -15.09
CA ASN A 240 -2.28 15.94 -15.37
C ASN A 240 -2.78 14.86 -16.34
N ALA A 241 -4.09 14.61 -16.42
CA ALA A 241 -4.67 13.76 -17.46
C ALA A 241 -4.39 14.33 -18.88
N LEU A 242 -4.45 15.67 -19.02
CA LEU A 242 -4.07 16.36 -20.25
C LEU A 242 -2.53 16.42 -20.48
N ARG A 243 -1.72 16.16 -19.44
CA ARG A 243 -0.25 16.18 -19.51
C ARG A 243 0.37 14.78 -19.68
N ALA A 244 -0.39 13.72 -19.38
CA ALA A 244 0.04 12.33 -19.49
C ALA A 244 -0.01 11.80 -20.93
N GLN A 245 -0.65 12.52 -21.86
CA GLN A 245 -0.79 12.11 -23.26
C GLN A 245 0.34 12.62 -24.18
N SER A 246 1.24 13.47 -23.70
CA SER A 246 2.38 13.93 -24.52
C SER A 246 3.64 14.14 -23.68
N LYS A 247 4.48 13.10 -23.54
CA LYS A 247 5.89 13.30 -23.23
C LYS A 247 6.74 12.36 -24.07
N HIS A 248 7.01 12.81 -25.28
CA HIS A 248 8.04 12.22 -26.11
C HIS A 248 9.39 12.39 -25.39
N TRP A 249 10.32 11.45 -25.56
CA TRP A 249 11.62 11.46 -24.88
C TRP A 249 12.38 12.80 -25.06
N ASN A 250 12.20 13.44 -26.23
CA ASN A 250 12.75 14.77 -26.54
C ASN A 250 12.26 15.90 -25.62
N ASP A 251 11.02 15.84 -25.11
CA ASP A 251 10.44 16.90 -24.26
C ASP A 251 11.11 16.96 -22.88
N ARG A 252 11.70 15.83 -22.42
CA ARG A 252 12.45 15.76 -21.15
C ARG A 252 13.88 16.29 -21.26
N ILE A 253 14.41 16.43 -22.49
CA ILE A 253 15.77 16.89 -22.76
C ILE A 253 15.79 18.38 -23.10
N CYS A 254 14.74 18.91 -23.76
CA CYS A 254 14.77 20.27 -24.35
C CYS A 254 13.82 21.31 -23.74
N SER A 255 13.22 21.10 -22.57
CA SER A 255 12.33 22.10 -21.96
C SER A 255 13.01 22.94 -20.86
N GLY A 256 13.47 24.14 -21.23
CA GLY A 256 13.91 25.21 -20.34
C GLY A 256 12.76 25.91 -19.60
N HIS A 257 11.94 25.16 -18.87
CA HIS A 257 10.91 25.75 -18.01
C HIS A 257 10.72 24.94 -16.73
N GLY A 258 11.28 25.45 -15.62
CA GLY A 258 10.82 25.39 -14.21
C GLY A 258 10.22 24.12 -13.59
N GLY A 259 10.16 22.98 -14.29
CA GLY A 259 9.69 21.70 -13.78
C GLY A 259 10.89 20.87 -13.35
N LYS A 260 10.80 20.20 -12.19
CA LYS A 260 11.84 19.34 -11.62
C LYS A 260 12.42 18.40 -12.71
N VAL A 261 13.59 18.74 -13.24
CA VAL A 261 14.30 17.91 -14.22
C VAL A 261 14.68 16.63 -13.47
N GLY A 262 14.10 15.50 -13.86
CA GLY A 262 14.46 14.21 -13.25
C GLY A 262 15.93 13.87 -13.56
N TYR A 263 16.54 12.92 -12.86
CA TYR A 263 17.99 12.65 -13.00
C TYR A 263 18.39 11.95 -14.30
N ALA A 264 17.43 11.55 -15.15
CA ALA A 264 17.69 10.92 -16.45
C ALA A 264 18.66 11.70 -17.37
N PRO A 265 18.49 13.02 -17.63
CA PRO A 265 19.44 13.76 -18.46
C PRO A 265 20.83 13.81 -17.84
N VAL A 266 20.93 13.88 -16.50
CA VAL A 266 22.22 13.87 -15.79
C VAL A 266 22.95 12.55 -16.04
N LEU A 267 22.28 11.41 -15.88
CA LEU A 267 22.88 10.10 -16.16
C LEU A 267 23.27 9.94 -17.63
N PHE A 268 22.40 10.37 -18.55
CA PHE A 268 22.68 10.35 -19.98
C PHE A 268 23.94 11.14 -20.31
N SER A 269 24.04 12.37 -19.80
CA SER A 269 25.22 13.22 -19.97
C SER A 269 26.47 12.59 -19.38
N LEU A 270 26.40 11.96 -18.21
CA LEU A 270 27.54 11.26 -17.60
C LEU A 270 28.04 10.10 -18.47
N ILE A 271 27.14 9.28 -19.01
CA ILE A 271 27.52 8.17 -19.90
C ILE A 271 28.17 8.70 -21.19
N VAL A 272 27.61 9.76 -21.78
CA VAL A 272 28.17 10.38 -23.00
C VAL A 272 29.53 11.03 -22.73
N ILE A 273 29.68 11.78 -21.64
CA ILE A 273 30.96 12.38 -21.24
C ILE A 273 32.00 11.28 -20.99
N ASN A 274 31.65 10.21 -20.29
CA ASN A 274 32.55 9.09 -20.05
C ASN A 274 33.01 8.43 -21.36
N ALA A 275 32.10 8.25 -22.32
CA ALA A 275 32.43 7.72 -23.65
C ALA A 275 33.35 8.66 -24.44
N ILE A 276 33.12 9.98 -24.38
CA ILE A 276 34.00 10.98 -25.01
C ILE A 276 35.39 10.98 -24.38
N LEU A 277 35.47 10.91 -23.04
CA LEU A 277 36.73 10.80 -22.31
C LEU A 277 37.47 9.51 -22.69
N PHE A 278 36.78 8.39 -22.80
CA PHE A 278 37.37 7.14 -23.27
C PHE A 278 37.95 7.26 -24.69
N ILE A 279 37.19 7.81 -25.64
CA ILE A 279 37.66 7.97 -27.02
C ILE A 279 38.87 8.90 -27.08
N SER A 280 38.77 10.09 -26.49
CA SER A 280 39.79 11.13 -26.57
C SER A 280 41.05 10.82 -25.75
N SER A 281 40.87 10.31 -24.52
CA SER A 281 41.95 10.12 -23.55
C SER A 281 42.47 8.68 -23.50
N VAL A 282 41.70 7.69 -23.96
CA VAL A 282 42.08 6.26 -23.87
C VAL A 282 42.22 5.58 -25.23
N LEU A 283 41.53 5.98 -26.30
CA LEU A 283 41.79 5.37 -27.63
C LEU A 283 42.75 6.23 -28.45
N PHE A 284 42.44 7.51 -28.59
CA PHE A 284 43.17 8.45 -29.43
C PHE A 284 44.13 9.37 -28.67
N ALA A 285 44.53 8.97 -27.45
CA ALA A 285 45.46 9.77 -26.65
C ALA A 285 46.78 9.99 -27.42
N PRO A 286 47.20 11.24 -27.67
CA PRO A 286 48.40 11.53 -28.46
C PRO A 286 49.69 11.18 -27.72
N ASN A 287 49.65 11.18 -26.38
CA ASN A 287 50.81 10.96 -25.51
C ASN A 287 51.03 9.48 -25.14
N LEU A 288 50.26 8.57 -25.74
CA LEU A 288 50.37 7.13 -25.53
C LEU A 288 50.84 6.42 -26.80
N THR A 289 51.37 5.22 -26.62
CA THR A 289 51.75 4.35 -27.74
C THR A 289 50.54 4.04 -28.64
N LYS A 290 50.80 3.82 -29.93
CA LYS A 290 49.74 3.53 -30.91
C LYS A 290 48.95 2.29 -30.48
N VAL A 291 47.62 2.36 -30.61
CA VAL A 291 46.69 1.28 -30.26
C VAL A 291 47.00 0.03 -31.08
N THR A 292 47.17 -1.11 -30.40
CA THR A 292 47.26 -2.42 -31.07
C THR A 292 45.89 -2.88 -31.56
N ALA A 293 45.84 -3.78 -32.55
CA ALA A 293 44.57 -4.30 -33.06
C ALA A 293 43.67 -4.91 -31.97
N ILE A 294 44.26 -5.60 -30.99
CA ILE A 294 43.53 -6.23 -29.87
C ILE A 294 42.91 -5.17 -28.95
N VAL A 295 43.68 -4.15 -28.55
CA VAL A 295 43.18 -3.07 -27.70
C VAL A 295 42.11 -2.25 -28.43
N GLY A 296 42.30 -2.03 -29.73
CA GLY A 296 41.32 -1.37 -30.59
C GLY A 296 40.01 -2.15 -30.66
N LEU A 297 40.07 -3.47 -30.85
CA LEU A 297 38.89 -4.33 -30.86
C LEU A 297 38.07 -4.19 -29.58
N TRP A 298 38.69 -4.41 -28.41
CA TRP A 298 38.01 -4.29 -27.13
C TRP A 298 37.51 -2.86 -26.84
N GLY A 299 38.28 -1.85 -27.25
CA GLY A 299 37.86 -0.45 -27.17
C GLY A 299 36.58 -0.15 -27.95
N TRP A 300 36.51 -0.61 -29.20
CA TRP A 300 35.32 -0.44 -30.04
C TRP A 300 34.14 -1.31 -29.57
N THR A 301 34.41 -2.50 -29.02
CA THR A 301 33.38 -3.30 -28.33
C THR A 301 32.78 -2.53 -27.15
N GLY A 302 33.62 -1.88 -26.33
CA GLY A 302 33.17 -1.03 -25.23
C GLY A 302 32.27 0.12 -25.72
N ILE A 303 32.65 0.82 -26.79
CA ILE A 303 31.83 1.90 -27.37
C ILE A 303 30.51 1.38 -27.94
N SER A 304 30.52 0.23 -28.62
CA SER A 304 29.30 -0.39 -29.14
C SER A 304 28.32 -0.75 -28.01
N LEU A 305 28.83 -1.32 -26.92
CA LEU A 305 28.05 -1.61 -25.71
C LEU A 305 27.54 -0.33 -25.04
N ALA A 306 28.32 0.76 -25.03
CA ALA A 306 27.88 2.05 -24.51
C ALA A 306 26.68 2.61 -25.28
N ILE A 307 26.72 2.54 -26.62
CA ILE A 307 25.61 2.96 -27.49
C ILE A 307 24.38 2.08 -27.24
N GLY A 308 24.56 0.76 -27.15
CA GLY A 308 23.48 -0.17 -26.81
C GLY A 308 22.87 0.11 -25.43
N SER A 309 23.70 0.44 -24.44
CA SER A 309 23.28 0.83 -23.10
C SER A 309 22.46 2.13 -23.13
N LEU A 310 22.86 3.15 -23.90
CA LEU A 310 22.10 4.39 -24.09
C LEU A 310 20.75 4.16 -24.76
N PHE A 311 20.67 3.26 -25.74
CA PHE A 311 19.40 2.86 -26.36
C PHE A 311 18.47 2.20 -25.33
N MET A 312 19.00 1.26 -24.54
CA MET A 312 18.23 0.61 -23.48
C MET A 312 17.80 1.59 -22.39
N PHE A 313 18.66 2.54 -22.02
CA PHE A 313 18.33 3.64 -21.11
C PHE A 313 17.14 4.46 -21.63
N ALA A 314 17.18 4.88 -22.90
CA ALA A 314 16.08 5.63 -23.51
C ALA A 314 14.78 4.83 -23.47
N ARG A 315 14.83 3.53 -23.80
CA ARG A 315 13.69 2.63 -23.71
C ARG A 315 13.17 2.48 -22.27
N CYS A 316 14.03 2.32 -21.27
CA CYS A 316 13.63 2.25 -19.85
C CYS A 316 12.95 3.52 -19.37
N SER A 317 13.44 4.68 -19.82
CA SER A 317 12.93 5.98 -19.39
C SER A 317 11.54 6.32 -19.96
N SER A 318 11.17 5.73 -21.11
CA SER A 318 9.95 6.04 -21.85
C SER A 318 8.90 4.92 -21.80
N LYS A 319 9.31 3.67 -21.63
CA LYS A 319 8.40 2.53 -21.66
C LYS A 319 7.45 2.53 -20.47
N ASP A 320 6.20 2.16 -20.76
CA ASP A 320 5.18 1.90 -19.75
C ASP A 320 5.64 0.76 -18.80
N PRO A 321 5.76 1.00 -17.49
CA PRO A 321 6.10 -0.03 -16.51
C PRO A 321 5.02 -1.11 -16.34
N GLY A 322 3.81 -0.89 -16.87
CA GLY A 322 2.63 -1.70 -16.63
C GLY A 322 1.61 -0.95 -15.78
N TYR A 323 1.25 0.27 -16.19
CA TYR A 323 0.16 0.98 -15.53
C TYR A 323 -1.16 0.23 -15.70
N ILE A 324 -1.93 0.17 -14.61
CA ILE A 324 -3.29 -0.38 -14.64
C ILE A 324 -4.17 0.61 -15.39
N LYS A 325 -4.86 0.15 -16.43
CA LYS A 325 -5.79 0.97 -17.22
C LYS A 325 -7.06 1.19 -16.41
N THR A 326 -7.50 2.44 -16.33
CA THR A 326 -8.80 2.80 -15.73
C THR A 326 -9.91 2.67 -16.77
N ARG A 327 -11.15 2.43 -16.34
CA ARG A 327 -12.33 2.30 -17.22
C ARG A 327 -12.58 3.52 -18.12
N THR A 328 -12.05 4.69 -17.78
CA THR A 328 -12.09 5.90 -18.61
C THR A 328 -11.26 5.81 -19.89
N ASP A 329 -10.30 4.88 -19.96
CA ASP A 329 -9.28 4.87 -21.01
C ASP A 329 -9.64 3.96 -22.20
N ASN A 330 -10.80 3.28 -22.25
CA ASN A 330 -11.28 2.58 -23.46
C ASN A 330 -12.79 2.32 -23.47
N HIS A 331 -13.46 2.84 -24.51
CA HIS A 331 -14.56 2.13 -25.17
C HIS A 331 -13.92 0.98 -25.96
N SER A 332 -14.44 -0.24 -25.76
CA SER A 332 -14.09 -1.51 -26.43
C SER A 332 -13.01 -2.41 -25.80
N ASP A 333 -13.51 -3.62 -25.51
CA ASP A 333 -12.89 -4.94 -25.59
C ASP A 333 -11.77 -5.30 -24.61
N THR A 334 -12.19 -5.62 -23.38
CA THR A 334 -12.01 -6.91 -22.67
C THR A 334 -12.27 -6.62 -21.19
N GLU A 335 -13.38 -7.15 -20.67
CA GLU A 335 -13.80 -6.89 -19.29
C GLU A 335 -12.86 -7.59 -18.31
N ASP A 336 -11.93 -6.84 -17.73
CA ASP A 336 -11.12 -7.31 -16.60
C ASP A 336 -12.06 -7.44 -15.37
N PRO A 337 -12.31 -8.66 -14.84
CA PRO A 337 -13.28 -8.88 -13.76
C PRO A 337 -12.97 -8.08 -12.49
N LEU A 338 -11.71 -7.69 -12.30
CA LEU A 338 -11.23 -6.91 -11.16
C LEU A 338 -11.53 -5.40 -11.27
N LEU A 339 -11.87 -4.91 -12.46
CA LEU A 339 -12.28 -3.52 -12.71
C LEU A 339 -13.80 -3.30 -12.61
N ASN A 340 -14.58 -4.37 -12.48
CA ASN A 340 -16.06 -4.34 -12.49
C ASN A 340 -16.68 -4.66 -11.13
N ILE A 341 -15.92 -4.51 -10.03
CA ILE A 341 -16.44 -4.71 -8.68
C ILE A 341 -17.27 -3.47 -8.31
N ASP A 342 -18.56 -3.56 -8.60
CA ASP A 342 -19.55 -2.67 -8.02
C ASP A 342 -19.52 -2.88 -6.50
N LEU A 343 -19.13 -1.85 -5.74
CA LEU A 343 -19.15 -1.87 -4.27
C LEU A 343 -20.57 -2.09 -3.71
N ASN A 344 -21.59 -2.03 -4.57
CA ASN A 344 -22.98 -2.36 -4.25
C ASN A 344 -23.33 -3.82 -4.58
N SER A 345 -22.49 -4.57 -5.32
CA SER A 345 -22.71 -5.99 -5.62
C SER A 345 -21.83 -6.92 -4.75
N ASN A 346 -22.50 -7.66 -3.87
CA ASN A 346 -22.12 -8.94 -3.25
C ASN A 346 -20.76 -9.09 -2.57
N SER A 347 -20.81 -9.29 -1.24
CA SER A 347 -20.27 -10.44 -0.44
C SER A 347 -18.89 -11.07 -0.72
N ILE A 348 -18.13 -10.62 -1.72
CA ILE A 348 -16.92 -11.24 -2.25
C ILE A 348 -15.66 -10.52 -1.75
N TRP A 349 -15.77 -9.26 -1.30
CA TRP A 349 -14.62 -8.40 -0.95
C TRP A 349 -14.61 -7.86 0.47
N ASN A 350 -15.28 -8.54 1.41
CA ASN A 350 -15.20 -8.22 2.83
C ASN A 350 -13.77 -8.44 3.36
N GLY A 351 -12.96 -7.38 3.43
CA GLY A 351 -11.81 -7.35 4.35
C GLY A 351 -10.46 -6.85 3.80
N ASN A 352 -10.25 -6.73 2.48
CA ASN A 352 -8.94 -6.30 1.94
C ASN A 352 -8.92 -4.85 1.45
N TRP A 353 -9.39 -3.94 2.30
CA TRP A 353 -9.51 -2.51 2.03
C TRP A 353 -8.15 -1.83 1.75
N ALA A 354 -7.05 -2.44 2.19
CA ALA A 354 -5.69 -2.01 1.87
C ALA A 354 -5.42 -1.99 0.34
N GLN A 355 -6.16 -2.77 -0.47
CA GLN A 355 -6.05 -2.76 -1.92
C GLN A 355 -6.81 -1.62 -2.59
N LEU A 356 -7.68 -0.90 -1.88
CA LEU A 356 -8.31 0.29 -2.44
C LEU A 356 -7.25 1.34 -2.76
N CYS A 357 -7.30 1.89 -3.97
CA CYS A 357 -6.55 3.08 -4.34
C CYS A 357 -7.51 4.27 -4.46
N PRO A 358 -7.57 5.17 -3.47
CA PRO A 358 -8.45 6.34 -3.53
C PRO A 358 -8.12 7.28 -4.70
N THR A 359 -6.84 7.40 -5.06
CA THR A 359 -6.37 8.28 -6.12
C THR A 359 -6.76 7.79 -7.51
N CYS A 360 -6.59 6.49 -7.79
CA CYS A 360 -6.91 5.91 -9.10
C CYS A 360 -8.34 5.37 -9.18
N LYS A 361 -9.08 5.31 -8.07
CA LYS A 361 -10.44 4.74 -7.98
C LYS A 361 -10.55 3.32 -8.54
N ILE A 362 -9.55 2.50 -8.23
CA ILE A 362 -9.52 1.08 -8.59
C ILE A 362 -9.23 0.22 -7.36
N ILE A 363 -9.64 -1.04 -7.46
CA ILE A 363 -9.17 -2.10 -6.56
C ILE A 363 -7.88 -2.65 -7.15
N ARG A 364 -6.83 -2.64 -6.35
CA ARG A 364 -5.49 -3.04 -6.78
C ARG A 364 -5.31 -4.56 -6.72
N PRO A 365 -4.83 -5.20 -7.80
CA PRO A 365 -4.33 -6.57 -7.72
C PRO A 365 -3.25 -6.72 -6.64
N VAL A 366 -3.05 -7.94 -6.16
CA VAL A 366 -1.94 -8.27 -5.24
C VAL A 366 -0.61 -7.89 -5.91
N ARG A 367 0.37 -7.41 -5.12
CA ARG A 367 1.67 -6.86 -5.59
C ARG A 367 1.63 -5.54 -6.37
N SER A 368 0.45 -4.98 -6.67
CA SER A 368 0.35 -3.67 -7.32
C SER A 368 0.46 -2.50 -6.32
N LYS A 369 0.99 -1.36 -6.76
CA LYS A 369 1.14 -0.16 -5.91
C LYS A 369 0.87 1.13 -6.68
N HIS A 370 0.27 2.10 -6.01
CA HIS A 370 0.22 3.48 -6.50
C HIS A 370 1.61 4.12 -6.37
N CYS A 371 2.18 4.57 -7.48
CA CYS A 371 3.38 5.38 -7.43
C CYS A 371 3.00 6.86 -7.30
N ALA A 372 3.36 7.48 -6.17
CA ALA A 372 3.08 8.89 -5.90
C ALA A 372 3.72 9.84 -6.94
N ILE A 373 4.88 9.46 -7.51
CA ILE A 373 5.60 10.27 -8.50
C ILE A 373 4.95 10.14 -9.88
N CYS A 374 4.65 8.91 -10.29
CA CYS A 374 4.00 8.63 -11.57
C CYS A 374 2.47 8.91 -11.52
N LYS A 375 1.90 9.16 -10.33
CA LYS A 375 0.47 9.38 -10.04
C LYS A 375 -0.47 8.32 -10.61
N ARG A 376 0.03 7.09 -10.78
CA ARG A 376 -0.73 5.94 -11.33
C ARG A 376 -0.37 4.66 -10.61
N CYS A 377 -1.29 3.70 -10.60
CA CYS A 377 -1.05 2.36 -10.12
C CYS A 377 -0.30 1.52 -11.15
N VAL A 378 0.70 0.78 -10.70
CA VAL A 378 1.50 -0.16 -11.50
C VAL A 378 1.15 -1.59 -11.08
N GLU A 379 0.82 -2.44 -12.05
CA GLU A 379 0.35 -3.82 -11.89
C GLU A 379 1.28 -4.65 -10.98
N GLN A 380 2.59 -4.59 -11.23
CA GLN A 380 3.61 -5.12 -10.32
C GLN A 380 4.66 -4.03 -10.14
N PHE A 381 4.63 -3.40 -8.96
CA PHE A 381 5.49 -2.25 -8.69
C PHE A 381 6.82 -2.71 -8.08
N ASP A 382 7.94 -2.41 -8.74
CA ASP A 382 9.26 -2.71 -8.19
C ASP A 382 9.81 -1.55 -7.37
N HIS A 383 10.06 -0.42 -8.02
CA HIS A 383 10.46 0.82 -7.39
C HIS A 383 10.31 1.99 -8.38
N HIS A 384 10.37 3.21 -7.88
CA HIS A 384 10.62 4.36 -8.75
C HIS A 384 12.13 4.62 -8.81
N CYS A 385 12.70 4.66 -10.01
CA CYS A 385 14.13 4.90 -10.19
C CYS A 385 14.37 6.35 -10.64
N PRO A 386 14.97 7.19 -9.78
CA PRO A 386 15.24 8.59 -10.13
C PRO A 386 16.17 8.73 -11.33
N TRP A 387 17.14 7.82 -11.48
CA TRP A 387 18.19 7.87 -12.50
C TRP A 387 17.71 7.61 -13.92
N ILE A 388 16.60 6.88 -14.10
CA ILE A 388 15.92 6.77 -15.40
C ILE A 388 14.68 7.67 -15.48
N SER A 389 14.39 8.42 -14.41
CA SER A 389 13.20 9.26 -14.25
C SER A 389 11.90 8.52 -14.62
N ASN A 390 11.80 7.25 -14.22
CA ASN A 390 10.65 6.40 -14.51
C ASN A 390 10.44 5.34 -13.42
N CYS A 391 9.21 4.87 -13.34
CA CYS A 391 8.82 3.70 -12.57
C CYS A 391 9.42 2.42 -13.20
N VAL A 392 9.95 1.51 -12.39
CA VAL A 392 10.32 0.14 -12.80
C VAL A 392 9.22 -0.80 -12.33
N GLY A 393 8.67 -1.59 -13.25
CA GLY A 393 7.59 -2.53 -13.00
C GLY A 393 7.60 -3.70 -13.98
N LYS A 394 6.55 -4.52 -13.95
CA LYS A 394 6.41 -5.77 -14.72
C LYS A 394 6.91 -5.67 -16.16
N ARG A 395 6.49 -4.63 -16.90
CA ARG A 395 6.68 -4.54 -18.36
C ARG A 395 8.02 -3.95 -18.79
N ASN A 396 8.73 -3.25 -17.92
CA ASN A 396 10.01 -2.61 -18.24
C ASN A 396 11.19 -3.09 -17.38
N LYS A 397 10.98 -3.97 -16.38
CA LYS A 397 12.03 -4.52 -15.52
C LYS A 397 13.13 -5.24 -16.31
N ARG A 398 12.77 -6.01 -17.35
CA ARG A 398 13.76 -6.65 -18.24
C ARG A 398 14.66 -5.64 -18.95
N ASP A 399 14.06 -4.57 -19.48
CA ASP A 399 14.83 -3.53 -20.18
C ASP A 399 15.80 -2.85 -19.20
N PHE A 400 15.36 -2.61 -17.96
CA PHE A 400 16.18 -2.01 -16.91
C PHE A 400 17.37 -2.91 -16.53
N VAL A 401 17.16 -4.22 -16.41
CA VAL A 401 18.24 -5.18 -16.12
C VAL A 401 19.24 -5.28 -17.27
N VAL A 402 18.77 -5.31 -18.52
CA VAL A 402 19.64 -5.31 -19.69
C VAL A 402 20.45 -4.02 -19.77
N PHE A 403 19.86 -2.87 -19.47
CA PHE A 403 20.57 -1.60 -19.35
C PHE A 403 21.72 -1.67 -18.33
N LEU A 404 21.45 -2.17 -17.12
CA LEU A 404 22.46 -2.33 -16.07
C LEU A 404 23.56 -3.31 -16.45
N PHE A 405 23.20 -4.43 -17.09
CA PHE A 405 24.15 -5.43 -17.57
C PHE A 405 25.09 -4.84 -18.65
N MET A 406 24.54 -4.19 -19.67
CA MET A 406 25.33 -3.55 -20.72
C MET A 406 26.20 -2.42 -20.15
N GLY A 407 25.69 -1.62 -19.22
CA GLY A 407 26.45 -0.57 -18.54
C GLY A 407 27.63 -1.12 -17.73
N THR A 408 27.40 -2.20 -16.98
CA THR A 408 28.45 -2.86 -16.18
C THR A 408 29.55 -3.45 -17.08
N LEU A 409 29.18 -4.09 -18.19
CA LEU A 409 30.14 -4.62 -19.17
C LEU A 409 30.92 -3.49 -19.86
N THR A 410 30.25 -2.40 -20.24
CA THR A 410 30.88 -1.22 -20.86
C THR A 410 31.95 -0.65 -19.95
N ALA A 411 31.63 -0.36 -18.69
CA ALA A 411 32.57 0.20 -17.74
C ALA A 411 33.71 -0.80 -17.42
N SER A 412 33.41 -2.08 -17.23
CA SER A 412 34.45 -3.10 -16.99
C SER A 412 35.46 -3.18 -18.13
N ILE A 413 34.99 -3.22 -19.39
CA ILE A 413 35.87 -3.27 -20.57
C ILE A 413 36.65 -1.96 -20.71
N GLY A 414 35.99 -0.81 -20.53
CA GLY A 414 36.62 0.51 -20.60
C GLY A 414 37.74 0.69 -19.59
N GLY A 415 37.48 0.36 -18.32
CA GLY A 415 38.46 0.37 -17.25
C GLY A 415 39.64 -0.57 -17.51
N LEU A 416 39.40 -1.81 -17.95
CA LEU A 416 40.47 -2.76 -18.27
C LEU A 416 41.35 -2.27 -19.43
N VAL A 417 40.74 -1.74 -20.50
CA VAL A 417 41.48 -1.16 -21.63
C VAL A 417 42.32 0.04 -21.19
N ALA A 418 41.77 0.92 -20.36
CA ALA A 418 42.49 2.09 -19.83
C ALA A 418 43.68 1.67 -18.95
N LEU A 419 43.48 0.71 -18.04
CA LEU A 419 44.56 0.17 -17.20
C LEU A 419 45.66 -0.50 -18.02
N GLN A 420 45.29 -1.32 -19.00
CA GLN A 420 46.24 -1.95 -19.92
C GLN A 420 47.05 -0.89 -20.69
N ARG A 421 46.40 0.17 -21.18
CA ARG A 421 47.03 1.27 -21.90
C ARG A 421 48.06 2.02 -21.05
N ILE A 422 47.74 2.32 -19.80
CA ILE A 422 48.69 2.96 -18.88
C ILE A 422 49.87 2.02 -18.60
N TRP A 423 49.59 0.76 -18.26
CA TRP A 423 50.61 -0.21 -17.89
C TRP A 423 51.65 -0.46 -18.99
N THR A 424 51.22 -0.43 -20.25
CA THR A 424 52.08 -0.69 -21.42
C THR A 424 52.82 0.55 -21.91
N SER A 425 52.32 1.75 -21.62
CA SER A 425 52.88 2.99 -22.18
C SER A 425 53.78 3.75 -21.20
N VAL A 426 53.67 3.49 -19.89
CA VAL A 426 54.47 4.19 -18.88
C VAL A 426 55.74 3.39 -18.57
N PRO A 427 56.94 3.93 -18.85
CA PRO A 427 58.20 3.25 -18.57
C PRO A 427 58.48 3.13 -17.05
N ALA A 428 59.41 2.24 -16.67
CA ALA A 428 59.88 2.14 -15.29
C ALA A 428 60.59 3.44 -14.87
N LEU A 429 60.08 4.11 -13.85
CA LEU A 429 60.59 5.40 -13.36
C LEU A 429 61.89 5.24 -12.55
N SER A 430 62.76 6.26 -12.61
CA SER A 430 64.00 6.34 -11.82
C SER A 430 63.71 6.69 -10.36
N THR A 431 64.68 6.41 -9.48
CA THR A 431 64.57 6.46 -8.02
C THR A 431 64.25 7.87 -7.49
N GLY A 432 62.97 8.19 -7.30
CA GLY A 432 62.52 9.40 -6.62
C GLY A 432 61.05 9.75 -6.82
N GLU A 433 60.46 9.41 -7.96
CA GLU A 433 59.04 9.65 -8.25
C GLU A 433 58.21 8.36 -8.15
N THR A 434 57.04 8.43 -7.51
CA THR A 434 56.10 7.31 -7.51
C THR A 434 55.37 7.24 -8.85
N TRP A 435 55.21 6.03 -9.38
CA TRP A 435 54.49 5.79 -10.64
C TRP A 435 53.09 6.41 -10.67
N THR A 436 52.41 6.41 -9.52
CA THR A 436 51.09 7.02 -9.36
C THR A 436 51.10 8.53 -9.56
N HIS A 437 52.08 9.24 -8.99
CA HIS A 437 52.23 10.68 -9.17
C HIS A 437 52.46 11.01 -10.64
N TYR A 438 53.35 10.29 -11.31
CA TYR A 438 53.63 10.50 -12.73
C TYR A 438 52.38 10.36 -13.61
N VAL A 439 51.57 9.30 -13.40
CA VAL A 439 50.35 9.07 -14.21
C VAL A 439 49.32 10.18 -13.98
N ILE A 440 49.13 10.63 -12.74
CA ILE A 440 48.15 11.66 -12.40
C ILE A 440 48.44 12.98 -13.11
N PHE A 441 49.69 13.43 -13.11
CA PHE A 441 50.07 14.72 -13.69
C PHE A 441 50.19 14.69 -15.22
N ASN A 442 50.67 13.58 -15.79
CA ASN A 442 50.92 13.49 -17.23
C ASN A 442 49.70 12.98 -18.04
N TYR A 443 48.79 12.25 -17.40
CA TYR A 443 47.62 11.67 -18.06
C TYR A 443 46.30 11.97 -17.31
N PRO A 444 45.99 13.25 -17.01
CA PRO A 444 44.83 13.61 -16.19
C PRO A 444 43.50 13.16 -16.82
N GLY A 445 43.40 13.11 -18.16
CA GLY A 445 42.20 12.65 -18.86
C GLY A 445 41.89 11.17 -18.63
N ILE A 446 42.91 10.30 -18.54
CA ILE A 446 42.70 8.87 -18.27
C ILE A 446 42.31 8.66 -16.82
N ILE A 447 42.92 9.40 -15.89
CA ILE A 447 42.51 9.36 -14.49
C ILE A 447 41.08 9.86 -14.31
N ALA A 448 40.70 10.96 -14.97
CA ALA A 448 39.32 11.46 -14.96
C ALA A 448 38.33 10.42 -15.50
N PHE A 449 38.67 9.75 -16.61
CA PHE A 449 37.89 8.62 -17.14
C PHE A 449 37.79 7.49 -16.09
N LEU A 450 38.91 6.99 -15.58
CA LEU A 450 38.92 5.87 -14.64
C LEU A 450 38.12 6.15 -13.36
N VAL A 451 38.17 7.37 -12.83
CA VAL A 451 37.40 7.77 -11.64
C VAL A 451 35.91 7.79 -11.95
N MET A 452 35.50 8.40 -13.07
CA MET A 452 34.10 8.45 -13.48
C MET A 452 33.56 7.05 -13.81
N ASP A 453 34.34 6.27 -14.53
CA ASP A 453 34.02 4.91 -14.96
C ASP A 453 33.91 3.95 -13.76
N ALA A 454 34.81 4.05 -12.77
CA ALA A 454 34.72 3.30 -11.53
C ALA A 454 33.45 3.64 -10.73
N ALA A 455 33.06 4.92 -10.66
CA ALA A 455 31.81 5.32 -10.00
C ALA A 455 30.58 4.73 -10.71
N ILE A 456 30.55 4.77 -12.05
CA ILE A 456 29.48 4.16 -12.86
C ILE A 456 29.46 2.64 -12.66
N LEU A 457 30.63 1.99 -12.68
CA LEU A 457 30.78 0.55 -12.52
C LEU A 457 30.26 0.07 -11.16
N ILE A 458 30.70 0.72 -10.08
CA ILE A 458 30.28 0.35 -8.71
C ILE A 458 28.75 0.50 -8.57
N ALA A 459 28.18 1.61 -9.04
CA ALA A 459 26.75 1.85 -8.98
C ALA A 459 25.95 0.83 -9.82
N ALA A 460 26.35 0.62 -11.09
CA ALA A 460 25.68 -0.29 -12.00
C ALA A 460 25.77 -1.75 -11.55
N ALA A 461 26.96 -2.19 -11.10
CA ALA A 461 27.18 -3.54 -10.59
C ALA A 461 26.36 -3.80 -9.32
N THR A 462 26.34 -2.85 -8.38
CA THR A 462 25.53 -2.98 -7.15
C THR A 462 24.04 -3.12 -7.48
N LEU A 463 23.51 -2.25 -8.35
CA LEU A 463 22.12 -2.33 -8.78
C LEU A 463 21.82 -3.64 -9.51
N LEU A 464 22.72 -4.08 -10.40
CA LEU A 464 22.58 -5.34 -11.13
C LEU A 464 22.55 -6.54 -10.18
N SER A 465 23.44 -6.60 -9.18
CA SER A 465 23.48 -7.66 -8.18
C SER A 465 22.20 -7.70 -7.33
N VAL A 466 21.69 -6.54 -6.91
CA VAL A 466 20.43 -6.43 -6.17
C VAL A 466 19.27 -6.95 -7.02
N GLN A 467 19.17 -6.51 -8.28
CA GLN A 467 18.11 -6.93 -9.19
C GLN A 467 18.20 -8.42 -9.55
N ALA A 468 19.39 -8.96 -9.76
CA ALA A 468 19.61 -10.39 -10.00
C ALA A 468 19.15 -11.23 -8.80
N THR A 469 19.46 -10.79 -7.57
CA THR A 469 19.02 -11.47 -6.34
C THR A 469 17.50 -11.44 -6.19
N GLN A 470 16.88 -10.31 -6.52
CA GLN A 470 15.43 -10.14 -6.49
C GLN A 470 14.72 -11.03 -7.51
N ILE A 471 15.23 -11.11 -8.74
CA ILE A 471 14.73 -12.01 -9.78
C ILE A 471 14.88 -13.46 -9.33
N ALA A 472 16.05 -13.86 -8.84
CA ALA A 472 16.30 -15.20 -8.34
C ALA A 472 15.34 -15.63 -7.22
N ARG A 473 14.82 -14.66 -6.45
CA ARG A 473 13.86 -14.89 -5.36
C ARG A 473 12.41 -14.59 -5.72
N ASN A 474 12.11 -14.19 -6.96
CA ASN A 474 10.81 -13.64 -7.41
C ASN A 474 10.19 -12.65 -6.42
N ILE A 475 10.96 -11.65 -5.99
CA ILE A 475 10.50 -10.59 -5.09
C ILE A 475 10.91 -9.22 -5.60
N THR A 476 10.04 -8.24 -5.47
CA THR A 476 10.34 -6.87 -5.87
C THR A 476 11.11 -6.09 -4.81
N THR A 477 11.82 -5.02 -5.20
CA THR A 477 12.50 -4.11 -4.27
C THR A 477 11.52 -3.56 -3.23
N ASN A 478 10.34 -3.13 -3.68
CA ASN A 478 9.28 -2.61 -2.81
C ASN A 478 8.79 -3.66 -1.80
N GLU A 479 8.63 -4.91 -2.21
CA GLU A 479 8.21 -5.99 -1.32
C GLU A 479 9.27 -6.31 -0.27
N VAL A 480 10.55 -6.37 -0.64
CA VAL A 480 11.63 -6.55 0.33
C VAL A 480 11.64 -5.41 1.34
N ALA A 481 11.54 -4.16 0.88
CA ALA A 481 11.57 -2.97 1.74
C ALA A 481 10.34 -2.86 2.65
N ASN A 482 9.20 -3.44 2.25
CA ASN A 482 7.94 -3.36 2.99
C ASN A 482 7.43 -4.73 3.44
N ALA A 483 8.31 -5.72 3.57
CA ALA A 483 7.94 -7.11 3.88
C ALA A 483 7.14 -7.23 5.18
N ILE A 484 7.45 -6.38 6.17
CA ILE A 484 6.72 -6.31 7.43
C ILE A 484 5.28 -5.85 7.20
N ARG A 485 5.01 -4.92 6.28
CA ARG A 485 3.66 -4.38 6.04
C ARG A 485 2.78 -5.34 5.25
N TYR A 486 3.37 -6.21 4.44
CA TYR A 486 2.63 -7.11 3.57
C TYR A 486 2.35 -8.44 4.27
N GLY A 487 1.13 -8.59 4.79
CA GLY A 487 0.69 -9.82 5.46
C GLY A 487 0.83 -11.07 4.58
N TYR A 488 0.71 -10.91 3.27
CA TYR A 488 0.90 -11.99 2.29
C TYR A 488 2.35 -12.53 2.21
N LEU A 489 3.32 -11.79 2.76
CA LEU A 489 4.72 -12.20 2.88
C LEU A 489 5.06 -12.77 4.27
N ARG A 490 4.05 -12.99 5.12
CA ARG A 490 4.20 -13.58 6.45
C ARG A 490 3.65 -15.00 6.48
N GLY A 491 4.45 -15.93 6.97
CA GLY A 491 4.03 -17.29 7.25
C GLY A 491 3.12 -17.38 8.49
N PRO A 492 2.50 -18.55 8.74
CA PRO A 492 1.70 -18.80 9.95
C PRO A 492 2.47 -18.59 11.27
N ASP A 493 3.79 -18.71 11.21
CA ASP A 493 4.76 -18.50 12.29
C ASP A 493 5.25 -17.04 12.38
N GLY A 494 4.70 -16.13 11.58
CA GLY A 494 5.11 -14.73 11.49
C GLY A 494 6.43 -14.49 10.76
N ARG A 495 7.10 -15.54 10.27
CA ARG A 495 8.37 -15.42 9.55
C ARG A 495 8.14 -15.00 8.10
N PHE A 496 9.15 -14.38 7.50
CA PHE A 496 9.10 -14.00 6.09
C PHE A 496 8.95 -15.24 5.19
N ARG A 497 7.93 -15.24 4.34
CA ARG A 497 7.64 -16.29 3.36
C ARG A 497 7.25 -15.65 2.05
N ASN A 498 8.01 -15.89 0.98
CA ASN A 498 7.62 -15.49 -0.36
C ASN A 498 6.84 -16.62 -1.05
N PRO A 499 5.51 -16.52 -1.23
CA PRO A 499 4.74 -17.55 -1.92
C PRO A 499 5.09 -17.66 -3.41
N TYR A 500 5.61 -16.58 -4.01
CA TYR A 500 5.92 -16.48 -5.44
C TYR A 500 7.28 -17.08 -5.82
N ASN A 501 8.07 -17.55 -4.87
CA ASN A 501 9.40 -18.08 -5.16
C ASN A 501 9.33 -19.55 -5.61
N HIS A 502 9.55 -19.80 -6.92
CA HIS A 502 9.57 -21.16 -7.49
C HIS A 502 10.97 -21.80 -7.54
N GLY A 503 11.95 -21.18 -6.89
CA GLY A 503 13.35 -21.58 -6.93
C GLY A 503 14.16 -20.79 -7.97
N CYS A 504 15.44 -20.57 -7.65
CA CYS A 504 16.33 -19.67 -8.40
C CYS A 504 16.34 -19.96 -9.90
N TRP A 505 16.44 -21.24 -10.29
CA TRP A 505 16.56 -21.61 -11.70
C TRP A 505 15.29 -21.29 -12.50
N LYS A 506 14.11 -21.68 -11.98
CA LYS A 506 12.82 -21.40 -12.63
C LYS A 506 12.54 -19.90 -12.70
N ASN A 507 12.72 -19.18 -11.58
CA ASN A 507 12.49 -17.73 -11.55
C ASN A 507 13.37 -16.98 -12.56
N CYS A 508 14.66 -17.33 -12.64
CA CYS A 508 15.58 -16.72 -13.60
C CYS A 508 15.25 -17.09 -15.04
N SER A 509 14.91 -18.36 -15.31
CA SER A 509 14.53 -18.81 -16.65
C SER A 509 13.28 -18.08 -17.15
N ASP A 510 12.23 -18.05 -16.32
CA ASP A 510 10.96 -17.37 -16.65
C ASP A 510 11.18 -15.88 -16.91
N PHE A 511 11.98 -15.21 -16.07
CA PHE A 511 12.32 -13.81 -16.25
C PHE A 511 13.11 -13.55 -17.55
N LEU A 512 14.06 -14.41 -17.91
CA LEU A 512 14.85 -14.24 -19.13
C LEU A 512 13.99 -14.42 -20.40
N ILE A 513 13.03 -15.34 -20.37
CA ILE A 513 12.12 -15.63 -21.50
C ILE A 513 11.06 -14.54 -21.60
N HIS A 514 10.26 -14.33 -20.55
CA HIS A 514 9.06 -13.52 -20.57
C HIS A 514 9.29 -12.07 -20.11
N GLY A 515 10.37 -11.80 -19.38
CA GLY A 515 10.66 -10.50 -18.76
C GLY A 515 10.01 -10.30 -17.38
N TYR A 516 9.22 -11.27 -16.92
CA TYR A 516 8.58 -11.34 -15.61
C TYR A 516 8.29 -12.80 -15.26
N THR A 517 8.00 -13.11 -14.00
CA THR A 517 7.56 -14.44 -13.56
C THR A 517 6.04 -14.47 -13.55
N ASN A 518 5.42 -15.53 -14.11
CA ASN A 518 3.97 -15.65 -14.07
C ASN A 518 3.54 -16.16 -12.69
N ASP A 519 2.75 -15.36 -11.98
CA ASP A 519 2.31 -15.63 -10.61
C ASP A 519 0.88 -16.21 -10.55
N ASP A 520 0.25 -16.48 -11.70
CA ASP A 520 -1.16 -16.92 -11.83
C ASP A 520 -1.45 -18.27 -11.14
N GLU A 521 -0.43 -19.10 -10.90
CA GLU A 521 -0.56 -20.43 -10.28
C GLU A 521 -0.85 -20.38 -8.77
N ILE A 522 -0.67 -19.24 -8.11
CA ILE A 522 -0.93 -19.10 -6.67
C ILE A 522 -2.37 -18.60 -6.49
N ALA A 523 -3.31 -19.54 -6.57
CA ALA A 523 -4.67 -19.34 -6.09
C ALA A 523 -4.59 -18.99 -4.59
N TRP A 524 -4.85 -17.73 -4.27
CA TRP A 524 -5.10 -17.33 -2.89
C TRP A 524 -6.21 -18.23 -2.33
N PRO A 525 -6.05 -18.83 -1.13
CA PRO A 525 -7.20 -19.45 -0.48
C PRO A 525 -8.31 -18.38 -0.43
N PRO A 526 -9.56 -18.74 -0.76
CA PRO A 526 -10.66 -17.78 -0.77
C PRO A 526 -10.67 -17.02 0.56
N LEU A 527 -10.73 -15.69 0.46
CA LEU A 527 -10.46 -14.66 1.48
C LEU A 527 -11.29 -14.76 2.77
N GLN A 528 -12.08 -15.81 2.95
CA GLN A 528 -12.81 -16.14 4.17
C GLN A 528 -11.93 -16.77 5.27
N GLN A 529 -10.71 -17.24 4.97
CA GLN A 529 -9.87 -17.93 5.97
C GLN A 529 -8.98 -17.01 6.82
N VAL A 530 -8.88 -15.72 6.53
CA VAL A 530 -8.07 -14.76 7.33
C VAL A 530 -8.91 -14.09 8.44
N ALA A 531 -10.22 -14.34 8.48
CA ALA A 531 -11.15 -13.78 9.46
C ALA A 531 -11.69 -14.84 10.45
N ARG A 532 -10.82 -15.72 10.96
CA ARG A 532 -11.12 -16.55 12.14
C ARG A 532 -10.13 -16.29 13.24
#